data_AF-A0A938Z4D9-F1
#
_entry.id   AF-A0A938Z4D9-F1
#
_cell.length_a   1.000
_cell.length_b   1.000
_cell.length_c   1.000
_cell.angle_alpha   90.00
_cell.angle_beta   90.00
_cell.angle_gamma   90.00
#
_symmetry.space_group_name_H-M   'P 1'
#
loop_
_entity.id
_entity.type
_entity.pdbx_description
1 polymer ?
#
loop_
_entity_poly.entity_id
_entity_poly.type
_entity_poly.pdbx_seq_one_letter_code
_entity_poly.pdbx_strand_id
1 'polypeptide(L)' 'MQRKVIGAYPLCNTAGLAVYEIDDREDRVLVGLNNNPPRWYKIREACDMDTGEYVMGFNYGGSFIPFSDVMRVD' A
#
# COMPACT_ATOMS: atom_id res chain seq x y z
N MET A 1 4.79 1.68 20.98
CA MET A 1 5.83 2.01 19.98
C MET A 1 5.14 2.62 18.78
N GLN A 2 5.56 3.82 18.36
CA GLN A 2 5.10 4.42 17.12
C GLN A 2 5.77 3.66 15.97
N ARG A 3 4.99 3.06 15.06
CA ARG A 3 5.55 2.39 13.88
C ARG A 3 6.08 3.46 12.92
N LYS A 4 7.30 3.28 12.40
CA LYS A 4 7.86 4.16 11.38
C LYS A 4 7.11 3.93 10.07
N VAL A 5 6.69 5.01 9.41
CA VAL A 5 6.12 4.96 8.07
C VAL A 5 7.27 4.79 7.07
N ILE A 6 7.17 3.81 6.17
CA ILE A 6 8.17 3.53 5.13
C ILE A 6 7.71 3.97 3.74
N GLY A 7 6.40 4.18 3.58
CA GLY A 7 5.81 4.65 2.34
C GLY A 7 4.45 5.31 2.54
N ALA A 8 4.05 6.12 1.57
CA ALA A 8 2.77 6.83 1.58
C ALA A 8 2.10 6.75 0.20
N TYR A 9 0.80 6.50 0.19
CA TYR A 9 -0.03 6.56 -1.01
C TYR A 9 -1.14 7.60 -0.82
N PRO A 10 -1.22 8.64 -1.67
CA PRO A 10 -2.22 9.68 -1.55
C PRO A 10 -3.57 9.18 -2.06
N LEU A 11 -4.63 9.29 -1.25
CA LEU A 11 -6.01 9.05 -1.70
C LEU A 11 -6.69 10.36 -2.12
N CYS A 12 -6.54 11.40 -1.30
CA CYS A 12 -6.98 12.76 -1.58
C CYS A 12 -6.24 13.77 -0.68
N ASN A 13 -6.60 15.05 -0.78
CA ASN A 13 -5.95 16.13 -0.03
C ASN A 13 -6.01 15.98 1.50
N THR A 14 -6.95 15.17 2.03
CA THR A 14 -7.16 14.98 3.48
C THR A 14 -6.97 13.53 3.94
N ALA A 15 -6.62 12.62 3.03
CA ALA A 15 -6.51 11.20 3.33
C ALA A 15 -5.37 10.55 2.55
N GLY A 16 -4.57 9.77 3.27
CA GLY A 16 -3.51 8.97 2.69
C GLY A 16 -3.36 7.66 3.43
N LEU A 17 -2.83 6.68 2.71
CA LEU A 17 -2.41 5.42 3.27
C LEU A 17 -0.95 5.53 3.70
N ALA A 18 -0.68 5.22 4.96
CA ALA A 18 0.66 5.02 5.48
C ALA A 18 1.00 3.53 5.42
N VAL A 19 2.08 3.19 4.71
CA VAL A 19 2.67 1.86 4.69
C VAL A 19 3.72 1.79 5.78
N TYR A 20 3.61 0.78 6.64
CA TYR A 20 4.48 0.61 7.80
C TYR A 20 5.46 -0.55 7.63
N GLU A 21 5.05 -1.60 6.93
CA GLU A 21 5.80 -2.84 6.82
C GLU A 21 5.37 -3.63 5.60
N ILE A 22 6.34 -4.25 4.92
CA ILE A 22 6.12 -5.26 3.89
C ILE A 22 6.73 -6.55 4.45
N ASP A 23 5.90 -7.58 4.57
CA ASP A 23 6.26 -8.89 5.08
C ASP A 23 6.27 -9.89 3.92
N ASP A 24 7.44 -10.03 3.30
CA ASP A 24 7.66 -10.90 2.13
C ASP A 24 7.48 -12.39 2.46
N ARG A 25 7.50 -12.77 3.75
CA ARG A 25 7.33 -14.18 4.15
C ARG A 25 5.87 -14.62 4.10
N GLU A 26 4.97 -13.69 4.36
CA GLU A 26 3.53 -13.91 4.47
C GLU A 26 2.74 -13.20 3.34
N ASP A 27 3.46 -12.68 2.32
CA ASP A 27 2.91 -11.93 1.17
C ASP A 27 1.88 -10.88 1.59
N ARG A 28 2.25 -10.02 2.54
CA ARG A 28 1.33 -9.01 3.09
C ARG A 28 2.00 -7.68 3.40
N VAL A 29 1.20 -6.63 3.39
CA VAL A 29 1.63 -5.25 3.68
C VAL A 29 0.77 -4.66 4.78
N LEU A 30 1.41 -3.98 5.74
CA LEU A 30 0.74 -3.32 6.86
C LEU A 30 0.45 -1.87 6.50
N VAL A 31 -0.83 -1.53 6.38
CA VAL A 31 -1.27 -0.22 5.89
C VAL A 31 -2.29 0.40 6.84
N GLY A 32 -2.15 1.69 7.14
CA GLY A 32 -3.10 2.46 7.93
C GLY A 32 -3.63 3.66 7.16
N LEU A 33 -4.90 4.02 7.39
CA LEU A 33 -5.51 5.25 6.88
C LEU A 33 -5.46 6.33 7.96
N ASN A 34 -4.70 7.40 7.74
CA ASN A 34 -4.51 8.47 8.72
C ASN A 34 -4.16 7.90 10.12
N ASN A 35 -4.97 8.18 11.14
CA ASN A 35 -4.75 7.75 12.53
C ASN A 35 -5.46 6.43 12.88
N ASN A 36 -6.06 5.73 11.92
CA ASN A 36 -6.72 4.46 12.19
C ASN A 36 -5.70 3.35 12.43
N PRO A 37 -6.04 2.33 13.26
CA PRO A 37 -5.19 1.16 13.44
C PRO A 37 -4.85 0.52 12.09
N PRO A 38 -3.56 0.28 11.80
CA PRO A 38 -3.17 -0.31 10.53
C PRO A 38 -3.62 -1.77 10.46
N ARG A 39 -3.84 -2.25 9.23
CA ARG A 39 -4.31 -3.61 8.93
C ARG A 39 -3.40 -4.26 7.90
N TRP A 40 -3.31 -5.58 7.96
CA TRP A 40 -2.61 -6.38 6.98
C TRP A 40 -3.48 -6.56 5.73
N TYR A 41 -2.89 -6.32 4.57
CA TYR A 41 -3.48 -6.56 3.26
C TYR A 41 -2.63 -7.56 2.50
N LYS A 42 -3.27 -8.48 1.78
CA LYS A 42 -2.57 -9.45 0.94
C LYS A 42 -1.93 -8.73 -0.25
N ILE A 43 -0.66 -9.03 -0.49
CA ILE A 43 0.06 -8.63 -1.70
C ILE A 43 -0.40 -9.51 -2.84
N ARG A 44 -0.61 -8.91 -4.01
CA ARG A 44 -0.94 -9.63 -5.22
C ARG A 44 -0.38 -8.92 -6.45
N GLU A 45 -0.23 -9.71 -7.49
CA GLU A 45 0.00 -9.22 -8.83
C GLU A 45 -1.34 -8.84 -9.49
N ALA A 46 -1.35 -7.79 -10.30
CA ALA A 46 -2.45 -7.44 -11.19
C ALA A 46 -1.91 -6.87 -12.50
N CYS A 47 -2.64 -7.09 -13.59
CA CYS A 47 -2.34 -6.48 -14.88
C CYS A 47 -2.76 -5.01 -14.85
N ASP A 48 -1.80 -4.13 -15.11
CA ASP A 48 -2.02 -2.72 -15.39
C ASP A 48 -2.69 -2.62 -16.77
N MET A 49 -3.89 -2.04 -16.82
CA MET A 49 -4.71 -2.03 -18.03
C MET A 49 -4.24 -1.02 -19.07
N ASP A 50 -3.42 -0.05 -18.69
CA ASP A 50 -2.92 0.99 -19.59
C ASP A 50 -1.63 0.52 -20.30
N THR A 51 -0.80 -0.25 -19.60
CA THR A 51 0.50 -0.75 -20.10
C THR A 51 0.47 -2.21 -20.52
N GLY A 52 -0.47 -3.01 -19.98
CA GLY A 52 -0.51 -4.46 -20.12
C GLY A 52 0.54 -5.20 -19.28
N GLU A 53 1.29 -4.49 -18.43
CA GLU A 53 2.31 -5.09 -17.57
C GLU A 53 1.71 -5.62 -16.26
N TYR A 54 2.30 -6.69 -15.74
CA TYR A 54 1.92 -7.22 -14.44
C TYR A 54 2.74 -6.53 -13.35
N VAL A 55 2.05 -5.92 -12.38
CA VAL A 55 2.66 -5.17 -11.28
C VAL A 55 2.21 -5.70 -9.92
N MET A 56 3.09 -5.58 -8.93
CA MET A 56 2.81 -5.98 -7.55
C MET A 56 2.14 -4.84 -6.78
N GLY A 57 1.20 -5.19 -5.91
CA GLY A 57 0.48 -4.21 -5.09
C GLY A 57 -0.48 -4.87 -4.12
N PHE A 58 -1.47 -4.10 -3.66
CA PHE A 58 -2.49 -4.58 -2.73
C PHE A 58 -3.85 -3.92 -2.99
N ASN A 59 -4.92 -4.54 -2.51
CA ASN A 59 -6.26 -3.95 -2.62
C ASN A 59 -6.62 -3.12 -1.40
N TYR A 60 -7.13 -1.92 -1.62
CA TYR A 60 -7.71 -1.06 -0.59
C TYR A 60 -9.01 -0.43 -1.08
N GLY A 61 -10.08 -0.52 -0.28
CA GLY A 61 -11.36 0.13 -0.61
C GLY A 61 -11.97 -0.30 -1.95
N GLY A 62 -11.67 -1.51 -2.43
CA GLY A 62 -12.12 -2.02 -3.74
C GLY A 62 -11.23 -1.63 -4.93
N SER A 63 -10.23 -0.78 -4.73
CA SER A 63 -9.24 -0.42 -5.75
C SER A 63 -7.94 -1.20 -5.56
N PHE A 64 -7.22 -1.44 -6.65
CA PHE A 64 -5.85 -1.95 -6.61
C PHE A 64 -4.87 -0.79 -6.52
N ILE A 65 -3.89 -0.88 -5.62
CA ILE A 65 -2.84 0.10 -5.42
C ILE A 65 -1.52 -0.57 -5.76
N PRO A 66 -0.86 -0.18 -6.87
CA PRO A 66 0.44 -0.72 -7.22
C PRO A 66 1.53 -0.15 -6.31
N PHE A 67 2.56 -0.93 -6.01
CA PHE A 67 3.67 -0.45 -5.19
C PHE A 67 4.49 0.65 -5.86
N SER A 68 4.45 0.75 -7.19
CA SER A 68 5.07 1.86 -7.95
C SER A 68 4.54 3.23 -7.55
N ASP A 69 3.29 3.30 -7.09
CA ASP A 69 2.62 4.55 -6.74
C ASP A 69 2.79 4.89 -5.25
N VAL A 70 3.36 3.98 -4.47
CA VAL A 70 3.68 4.22 -3.07
C VAL A 70 4.98 5.01 -3.00
N MET A 71 4.89 6.27 -2.58
CA MET A 71 6.06 7.13 -2.37
C MET A 71 6.82 6.67 -1.14
N ARG A 72 8.13 6.39 -1.30
CA ARG A 72 9.01 6.08 -0.18
C ARG A 72 9.12 7.26 0.79
N VAL A 73 9.09 6.98 2.09
CA VAL A 73 9.28 7.95 3.16
C VAL A 73 10.57 7.60 3.91
N ASP A 74 11.47 8.58 4.03
CA ASP A 74 12.79 8.42 4.68
C ASP A 74 12.74 8.48 6.22
#